data_AF-A0A2T3Q325-F1
#
_entry.id   AF-A0A2T3Q325-F1
#
_cell.length_a   1.000
_cell.length_b   1.000
_cell.length_c   1.000
_cell.angle_alpha   90.00
_cell.angle_beta   90.00
_cell.angle_gamma   90.00
#
_symmetry.space_group_name_H-M   'P 1'
#
loop_
_entity.id
_entity.type
_entity.pdbx_description
1 polymer ?
#
loop_
_entity_poly.entity_id
_entity_poly.type
_entity_poly.pdbx_seq_one_letter_code
_entity_poly.pdbx_strand_id
1 'polypeptide(L)'
;MVKPCSTSLQTLLVERLSQWPLGARCATQEPCGDIVFWNAAINDITQARKTSRTLLRAIKSHYQVNAICFETAHGQPLLASDWQDSVVTLAQFVGIQ
;
A
#
# COMPACT_ATOMS: atom_id res chain seq x y z
N MET A 1 14.73 9.98 -2.34
CA MET A 1 14.00 8.89 -1.64
C MET A 1 13.19 9.54 -0.55
N VAL A 2 11.87 9.29 -0.50
CA VAL A 2 10.99 9.88 0.51
C VAL A 2 11.39 9.32 1.89
N LYS A 3 11.40 10.18 2.92
CA LYS A 3 11.72 9.74 4.28
C LYS A 3 10.49 9.08 4.92
N PRO A 4 10.59 7.86 5.49
CA PRO A 4 9.49 7.26 6.23
C PRO A 4 9.03 8.12 7.41
N CYS A 5 7.73 8.20 7.64
CA CYS A 5 7.15 8.73 8.86
C CYS A 5 7.12 7.66 9.97
N SER A 6 6.56 7.99 11.13
CA SER A 6 6.41 7.05 12.26
C SER A 6 5.16 6.17 12.18
N THR A 7 4.27 6.42 11.20
CA THR A 7 2.97 5.77 11.08
C THR A 7 3.05 4.57 10.13
N SER A 8 2.44 3.44 10.49
CA SER A 8 2.36 2.25 9.62
C SER A 8 1.42 2.48 8.44
N LEU A 9 1.55 1.66 7.40
CA LEU A 9 0.68 1.75 6.22
C LEU A 9 -0.77 1.46 6.58
N GLN A 10 -1.02 0.49 7.49
CA GLN A 10 -2.36 0.18 7.96
C GLN A 10 -2.99 1.39 8.64
N THR A 11 -2.28 2.05 9.55
CA THR A 11 -2.80 3.24 10.24
C THR A 11 -3.03 4.39 9.27
N LEU A 12 -2.11 4.65 8.33
CA LEU A 12 -2.32 5.68 7.29
C LEU A 12 -3.59 5.42 6.48
N LEU A 13 -3.83 4.16 6.08
CA LEU A 13 -5.03 3.79 5.34
C LEU A 13 -6.29 3.98 6.19
N VAL A 14 -6.32 3.46 7.41
CA VAL A 14 -7.48 3.58 8.31
C VAL A 14 -7.81 5.04 8.62
N GLU A 15 -6.81 5.89 8.84
CA GLU A 15 -7.03 7.30 9.21
C GLU A 15 -7.43 8.19 8.02
N ARG A 16 -6.93 7.89 6.82
CA ARG A 16 -7.03 8.82 5.68
C ARG A 16 -7.87 8.32 4.52
N LEU A 17 -8.09 7.02 4.41
CA LEU A 17 -8.88 6.44 3.34
C LEU A 17 -10.35 6.37 3.78
N SER A 18 -11.22 7.07 3.06
CA SER A 18 -12.66 7.03 3.34
C SER A 18 -13.31 5.70 2.95
N GLN A 19 -12.86 5.09 1.85
CA GLN A 19 -13.40 3.84 1.32
C GLN A 19 -12.32 3.00 0.66
N TRP A 20 -12.37 1.69 0.90
CA TRP A 20 -11.51 0.74 0.21
C TRP A 20 -11.91 0.60 -1.26
N PRO A 21 -10.96 0.64 -2.22
CA PRO A 21 -11.30 0.51 -3.64
C PRO A 21 -12.02 -0.81 -3.96
N LEU A 22 -13.12 -0.72 -4.70
CA LEU A 22 -13.89 -1.90 -5.11
C LEU A 22 -13.02 -2.88 -5.89
N GLY A 23 -13.04 -4.16 -5.48
CA GLY A 23 -12.27 -5.23 -6.12
C GLY A 23 -10.81 -5.32 -5.68
N ALA A 24 -10.29 -4.39 -4.86
CA ALA A 24 -8.98 -4.54 -4.27
C ALA A 24 -8.99 -5.55 -3.11
N ARG A 25 -7.99 -6.42 -3.07
CA ARG A 25 -7.79 -7.44 -2.03
C ARG A 25 -6.77 -7.01 -0.98
N CYS A 26 -5.74 -6.27 -1.42
CA CYS A 26 -4.72 -5.71 -0.55
C CYS A 26 -4.12 -4.41 -1.12
N ALA A 27 -3.37 -3.69 -0.29
CA ALA A 27 -2.61 -2.51 -0.62
C ALA A 27 -1.14 -2.66 -0.20
N THR A 28 -0.24 -2.09 -0.98
CA THR A 28 1.19 -1.93 -0.65
C THR A 28 1.64 -0.52 -0.95
N GLN A 29 2.81 -0.10 -0.49
CA GLN A 29 3.36 1.20 -0.82
C GLN A 29 4.70 1.09 -1.58
N GLU A 30 4.89 1.98 -2.54
CA GLU A 30 6.11 2.09 -3.35
C GLU A 30 7.07 3.14 -2.76
N PRO A 31 8.38 3.11 -3.09
CA PRO A 31 9.37 4.03 -2.51
C PRO A 31 9.11 5.52 -2.79
N CYS A 32 8.27 5.83 -3.77
CA CYS A 32 7.81 7.19 -4.10
C CYS A 32 6.68 7.70 -3.20
N GLY A 33 6.08 6.84 -2.37
CA GLY A 33 4.92 7.17 -1.54
C GLY A 33 3.59 6.71 -2.14
N ASP A 34 3.57 6.27 -3.40
CA ASP A 34 2.36 5.73 -4.02
C ASP A 34 1.88 4.47 -3.31
N ILE A 35 0.63 4.47 -2.91
CA ILE A 35 -0.09 3.33 -2.36
C ILE A 35 -0.82 2.68 -3.52
N VAL A 36 -0.51 1.41 -3.78
CA VAL A 36 -1.07 0.63 -4.88
C VAL A 36 -2.01 -0.41 -4.32
N PHE A 37 -3.22 -0.46 -4.87
CA PHE A 37 -4.26 -1.42 -4.52
C PHE A 37 -4.34 -2.53 -5.57
N TRP A 38 -4.36 -3.78 -5.11
CA TRP A 38 -4.18 -4.96 -5.95
C TRP A 38 -5.37 -5.90 -5.88
N ASN A 39 -5.77 -6.48 -7.01
CA ASN A 39 -6.68 -7.62 -7.12
C ASN A 39 -5.93 -8.94 -7.40
N ALA A 40 -4.68 -9.05 -6.95
CA ALA A 40 -3.93 -10.30 -6.99
C ALA A 40 -4.19 -11.14 -5.73
N ALA A 41 -3.74 -12.40 -5.72
CA ALA A 41 -3.74 -13.18 -4.48
C ALA A 41 -2.81 -12.54 -3.44
N ILE A 42 -3.29 -12.43 -2.20
CA ILE A 42 -2.52 -11.81 -1.10
C ILE A 42 -1.19 -12.54 -0.89
N ASN A 43 -1.16 -13.86 -1.02
CA ASN A 43 0.08 -14.62 -0.90
C ASN A 43 1.12 -14.22 -1.96
N ASP A 44 0.71 -14.06 -3.23
CA ASP A 44 1.62 -13.65 -4.31
C ASP A 44 2.19 -12.25 -4.04
N ILE A 45 1.36 -11.33 -3.57
CA ILE A 45 1.75 -9.97 -3.19
C ILE A 45 2.75 -10.00 -2.04
N THR A 46 2.48 -10.80 -1.01
CA THR A 46 3.37 -10.97 0.15
C THR A 46 4.72 -11.57 -0.25
N GLN A 47 4.76 -12.57 -1.14
CA GLN A 47 6.02 -13.13 -1.61
C GLN A 47 6.81 -12.15 -2.49
N ALA A 48 6.11 -11.40 -3.35
CA ALA A 48 6.74 -10.34 -4.16
C ALA A 48 7.33 -9.23 -3.28
N ARG A 49 6.61 -8.82 -2.21
CA ARG A 49 7.08 -7.79 -1.27
C ARG A 49 8.33 -8.19 -0.50
N LYS A 50 8.46 -9.48 -0.15
CA LYS A 50 9.68 -10.02 0.48
C LYS A 50 10.92 -9.96 -0.43
N THR A 51 10.72 -9.93 -1.74
CA THR A 51 11.81 -10.04 -2.74
C THR A 51 12.04 -8.76 -3.53
N SER A 52 11.09 -7.82 -3.51
CA SER A 52 11.15 -6.56 -4.23
C SER A 52 10.59 -5.39 -3.43
N ARG A 53 11.34 -4.28 -3.44
CA ARG A 53 10.87 -2.99 -2.92
C ARG A 53 9.88 -2.28 -3.84
N THR A 54 9.82 -2.67 -5.11
CA THR A 54 8.99 -2.05 -6.14
C THR A 54 8.10 -3.12 -6.77
N LEU A 55 6.84 -3.22 -6.33
CA LEU A 55 5.95 -4.28 -6.81
C LEU A 55 5.41 -4.00 -8.20
N LEU A 56 5.36 -2.74 -8.61
CA LEU A 56 4.95 -2.37 -9.97
C LEU A 56 5.81 -3.04 -11.06
N ARG A 57 7.07 -3.37 -10.75
CA ARG A 57 7.95 -4.12 -11.67
C ARG A 57 7.88 -5.62 -11.48
N ALA A 58 7.51 -6.09 -10.28
CA ALA A 58 7.50 -7.51 -9.93
C ALA A 58 6.17 -8.20 -10.26
N ILE A 59 5.07 -7.45 -10.30
CA ILE A 59 3.72 -7.96 -10.54
C ILE A 59 3.15 -7.35 -11.81
N LYS A 60 2.40 -8.17 -12.56
CA LYS A 60 1.72 -7.74 -13.78
C LYS A 60 0.75 -6.60 -13.45
N SER A 61 0.87 -5.49 -14.16
CA SER A 61 0.10 -4.26 -13.96
C SER A 61 -1.41 -4.45 -14.08
N HIS A 62 -1.90 -5.50 -14.76
CA HIS A 62 -3.35 -5.77 -14.88
C HIS A 62 -4.02 -6.15 -13.54
N TYR A 63 -3.25 -6.48 -12.50
CA TYR A 63 -3.79 -6.69 -11.16
C TYR A 63 -3.90 -5.40 -10.35
N GLN A 64 -3.35 -4.28 -10.82
CA GLN A 64 -3.53 -2.99 -10.18
C GLN A 64 -4.95 -2.49 -10.39
N VAL A 65 -5.64 -2.21 -9.29
CA VAL A 65 -7.02 -1.68 -9.29
C VAL A 65 -7.02 -0.16 -9.21
N ASN A 66 -6.17 0.39 -8.34
CA ASN A 66 -6.09 1.82 -8.08
C ASN A 66 -4.69 2.17 -7.53
N ALA A 67 -4.31 3.44 -7.62
CA ALA A 67 -3.17 3.99 -6.89
C ALA A 67 -3.50 5.40 -6.38
N ILE A 68 -3.05 5.70 -5.17
CA ILE A 68 -3.18 7.03 -4.55
C ILE A 68 -1.86 7.43 -3.90
N CYS A 69 -1.70 8.70 -3.59
CA CYS A 69 -0.59 9.18 -2.77
C CYS A 69 -1.16 10.08 -1.68
N PHE A 70 -0.79 9.84 -0.42
CA PHE A 70 -1.08 10.77 0.66
C PHE A 70 0.08 11.75 0.80
N GLU A 71 -0.23 13.03 0.96
CA GLU A 71 0.77 14.07 1.05
C GLU A 71 0.75 14.76 2.43
N THR A 72 1.87 15.37 2.77
CA THR A 72 2.00 16.35 3.86
C THR A 72 1.34 17.67 3.46
N ALA A 73 1.17 18.58 4.41
CA ALA A 73 0.68 19.94 4.13
C ALA A 73 1.57 20.73 3.13
N HIS A 74 2.81 20.27 2.90
CA HIS A 74 3.75 20.87 1.95
C HIS A 74 3.82 20.11 0.62
N GLY A 75 2.86 19.23 0.32
CA GLY A 75 2.79 18.47 -0.94
C GLY A 75 3.87 17.40 -1.08
N GLN A 76 4.53 17.00 0.01
CA GLN A 76 5.50 15.90 -0.01
C GLN A 76 4.79 14.57 0.25
N PRO A 77 5.07 13.49 -0.50
CA PRO A 77 4.50 12.17 -0.25
C PRO A 77 4.80 11.68 1.18
N LEU A 78 3.82 11.04 1.78
CA LEU A 78 3.97 10.30 3.03
C LEU A 78 4.37 8.88 2.74
N LEU A 79 5.45 8.43 3.36
CA LEU A 79 5.92 7.05 3.27
C LEU A 79 5.77 6.40 4.65
N ALA A 80 5.04 5.29 4.74
CA ALA A 80 4.80 4.56 5.98
C ALA A 80 6.11 4.05 6.59
N SER A 81 6.14 3.80 7.90
CA SER A 81 7.31 3.26 8.60
C SER A 81 7.66 1.82 8.15
N ASP A 82 6.64 1.04 7.78
CA ASP A 82 6.70 -0.37 7.39
C ASP A 82 6.47 -0.57 5.87
N TRP A 83 6.68 0.47 5.06
CA TRP A 83 6.40 0.43 3.61
C TRP A 83 7.12 -0.69 2.85
N GLN A 84 8.31 -1.11 3.32
CA GLN A 84 9.15 -2.11 2.62
C GLN A 84 8.57 -3.52 2.68
N ASP A 85 7.70 -3.79 3.63
CA ASP A 85 7.27 -5.15 4.00
C ASP A 85 5.75 -5.23 4.24
N SER A 86 5.06 -4.09 4.31
CA SER A 86 3.62 -4.04 4.52
C SER A 86 2.81 -4.52 3.31
N VAL A 87 1.85 -5.38 3.62
CA VAL A 87 0.74 -5.78 2.74
C VAL A 87 -0.52 -5.67 3.58
N VAL A 88 -1.29 -4.60 3.37
CA VAL A 88 -2.51 -4.35 4.14
C VAL A 88 -3.70 -4.95 3.40
N THR A 89 -4.43 -5.84 4.05
CA THR A 89 -5.62 -6.49 3.49
C THR A 89 -6.89 -5.69 3.78
N LEU A 90 -7.95 -5.94 2.99
CA LEU A 90 -9.27 -5.38 3.29
C LEU A 90 -9.71 -5.71 4.72
N ALA A 91 -9.49 -6.94 5.20
CA ALA A 91 -9.86 -7.37 6.55
C ALA A 91 -9.17 -6.51 7.64
N GLN A 92 -7.87 -6.25 7.49
CA GLN A 92 -7.11 -5.36 8.38
C GLN A 92 -7.58 -3.91 8.32
N PHE A 93 -8.02 -3.43 7.14
CA PHE A 93 -8.57 -2.09 6.98
C PHE A 93 -9.93 -1.93 7.69
N VAL A 94 -10.81 -2.93 7.59
CA VAL A 94 -12.15 -2.88 8.23
C VAL A 94 -12.15 -3.36 9.69
N GLY A 95 -11.01 -3.79 10.22
CA GLY A 95 -10.88 -4.23 11.62
C GLY A 95 -11.47 -5.62 11.91
N ILE A 96 -11.56 -6.50 10.91
CA ILE A 96 -12.02 -7.88 11.08
C ILE A 96 -10.78 -8.79 11.09
N GLN A 97 -10.54 -9.50 12.20
CA GLN A 97 -9.50 -10.53 12.34
C GLN A 97 -10.10 -11.93 12.30
#